data_AF-A0AAV4VXA1-F1
#
_entry.id   AF-A0AAV4VXA1-F1
#
_cell.length_a   1.000
_cell.length_b   1.000
_cell.length_c   1.000
_cell.angle_alpha   90.00
_cell.angle_beta   90.00
_cell.angle_gamma   90.00
#
_symmetry.space_group_name_H-M   'P 1'
#
loop_
_entity.id
_entity.type
_entity.pdbx_description
1 polymer ?
#
loop_
_entity_poly.entity_id
_entity_poly.type
_entity_poly.pdbx_seq_one_letter_code
_entity_poly.pdbx_strand_id
1 'polypeptide(L)'
;MHFENGLKKCQCRFGFSDNEGTCEKCDCGRDGECIFENGRKKCHCNFGFSDNGGTCKNCDCGSDGQCIFGNGLKKCQCNSGFSDDEGTCKNCDCGWYGKCIFENGSKKCQCDPWFSEDGGTCKKCDCGSNGKCIFENGVKKCQCRSGFSDNKGTCEKCDCGSDGKCIFENDLKKCQCNSGFSDDWGACKKCDCGEKGTCTFINGLKWCACDKGHTEVDGICKECVCGENGTCSFINGLKKCICGNGYAEANGVCKECDCGENGTCSFINGLKKCICGNGYAEANGVCKDCDCGKYSHSCYLDTMDHKLCVCHFGYVQRMASVMRITPHLQ
;
A
#
# COMPACT_ATOMS: atom_id res chain seq x y z
N MET A 1 38.08 80.06 -31.22
CA MET A 1 36.71 79.97 -30.67
C MET A 1 35.78 79.96 -31.87
N HIS A 2 35.05 78.87 -32.08
CA HIS A 2 34.16 78.71 -33.23
C HIS A 2 32.72 78.72 -32.73
N PHE A 3 31.84 79.40 -33.46
CA PHE A 3 30.40 79.41 -33.17
C PHE A 3 29.72 78.44 -34.12
N GLU A 4 28.95 77.52 -33.58
CA GLU A 4 28.14 76.56 -34.33
C GLU A 4 26.75 76.57 -33.69
N ASN A 5 25.69 76.88 -34.46
CA ASN A 5 24.32 77.04 -33.97
C ASN A 5 24.13 78.02 -32.78
N GLY A 6 24.95 79.07 -32.68
CA GLY A 6 24.80 80.11 -31.66
C GLY A 6 25.39 79.78 -30.28
N LEU A 7 26.01 78.60 -30.12
CA LEU A 7 26.71 78.18 -28.90
C LEU A 7 28.24 78.27 -29.08
N LYS A 8 28.95 78.63 -28.01
CA LYS A 8 30.42 78.68 -28.00
C LYS A 8 30.96 77.24 -27.94
N LYS A 9 31.65 76.78 -29.00
CA LYS A 9 32.41 75.52 -28.96
C LYS A 9 33.89 75.78 -28.75
N CYS A 10 34.49 75.06 -27.80
CA CYS A 10 35.93 75.03 -27.57
C CYS A 10 36.59 73.87 -28.32
N GLN A 11 37.79 74.11 -28.84
CA GLN A 11 38.71 73.04 -29.21
C GLN A 11 39.56 72.73 -27.97
N CYS A 12 39.28 71.60 -27.33
CA CYS A 12 39.93 71.21 -26.08
C CYS A 12 41.19 70.37 -26.33
N ARG A 13 42.12 70.41 -25.37
CA ARG A 13 43.33 69.57 -25.39
C ARG A 13 42.98 68.11 -25.03
N PHE A 14 43.83 67.17 -25.42
CA PHE A 14 43.64 65.75 -25.12
C PHE A 14 43.35 65.51 -23.62
N GLY A 15 42.28 64.74 -23.32
CA GLY A 15 41.77 64.51 -21.96
C GLY A 15 40.76 65.56 -21.44
N PHE A 16 40.39 66.54 -22.26
CA PHE A 16 39.36 67.54 -21.98
C PHE A 16 38.32 67.56 -23.09
N SER A 17 37.06 67.83 -22.75
CA SER A 17 35.94 67.94 -23.70
C SER A 17 35.17 69.23 -23.45
N ASP A 18 34.53 69.77 -24.48
CA ASP A 18 33.77 71.02 -24.40
C ASP A 18 32.48 70.77 -23.61
N ASN A 19 32.28 71.54 -22.54
CA ASN A 19 31.08 71.55 -21.74
C ASN A 19 30.53 73.00 -21.76
N GLU A 20 29.57 73.27 -22.64
CA GLU A 20 28.89 74.58 -22.76
C GLU A 20 29.86 75.78 -22.92
N GLY A 21 30.96 75.59 -23.64
CA GLY A 21 31.95 76.64 -23.88
C GLY A 21 33.08 76.73 -22.85
N THR A 22 33.20 75.75 -21.95
CA THR A 22 34.40 75.53 -21.12
C THR A 22 34.98 74.14 -21.32
N CYS A 23 36.30 74.03 -21.47
CA CYS A 23 36.97 72.73 -21.55
C CYS A 23 37.11 72.12 -20.15
N GLU A 24 36.38 71.04 -19.89
CA GLU A 24 36.43 70.30 -18.63
C GLU A 24 37.11 68.95 -18.79
N LYS A 25 37.75 68.46 -17.72
CA LYS A 25 38.44 67.17 -17.73
C LYS A 25 37.41 66.06 -17.99
N CYS A 26 37.61 65.33 -19.07
CA CYS A 26 36.70 64.29 -19.53
C CYS A 26 37.54 63.03 -19.81
N ASP A 27 37.55 62.10 -18.86
CA ASP A 27 38.40 60.91 -18.93
C ASP A 27 37.58 59.64 -18.76
N CYS A 28 37.36 58.91 -19.85
CA CYS A 28 36.66 57.63 -19.86
C CYS A 28 37.61 56.42 -19.82
N GLY A 29 38.92 56.65 -19.62
CA GLY A 29 39.95 55.62 -19.78
C GLY A 29 40.41 55.46 -21.24
N ARG A 30 41.29 54.48 -21.49
CA ARG A 30 41.86 54.23 -22.83
C ARG A 30 40.86 53.56 -23.79
N ASP A 31 39.80 52.99 -23.23
CA ASP A 31 38.87 52.14 -23.95
C ASP A 31 37.52 52.83 -24.22
N GLY A 32 37.51 54.16 -24.26
CA GLY A 32 36.35 54.92 -24.70
C GLY A 32 36.58 56.41 -24.89
N GLU A 33 35.68 57.00 -25.67
CA GLU A 33 35.65 58.42 -25.97
C GLU A 33 34.76 59.16 -24.96
N CYS A 34 35.19 60.34 -24.52
CA CYS A 34 34.49 61.12 -23.50
C CYS A 34 33.86 62.38 -24.09
N ILE A 35 32.55 62.53 -23.91
CA ILE A 35 31.79 63.71 -24.32
C ILE A 35 30.96 64.26 -23.16
N PHE A 36 30.67 65.55 -23.19
CA PHE A 36 29.64 66.15 -22.34
C PHE A 36 28.36 66.34 -23.16
N GLU A 37 27.24 65.79 -22.67
CA GLU A 37 25.90 66.08 -23.17
C GLU A 37 25.10 66.74 -22.04
N ASN A 38 24.62 67.97 -22.25
CA ASN A 38 23.83 68.75 -21.26
C ASN A 38 24.49 68.84 -19.87
N GLY A 39 25.79 69.19 -19.81
CA GLY A 39 26.51 69.29 -18.54
C GLY A 39 26.91 67.97 -17.90
N ARG A 40 26.60 66.82 -18.52
CA ARG A 40 26.88 65.49 -17.96
C ARG A 40 27.90 64.74 -18.80
N LYS A 41 28.92 64.20 -18.11
CA LYS A 41 29.92 63.32 -18.69
C LYS A 41 29.26 62.04 -19.20
N LYS A 42 29.55 61.66 -20.43
CA LYS A 42 29.09 60.44 -21.09
C LYS A 42 30.27 59.76 -21.77
N CYS A 43 30.41 58.46 -21.54
CA CYS A 43 31.48 57.65 -22.12
C CYS A 43 30.93 56.78 -23.25
N HIS A 44 31.49 56.94 -24.45
CA HIS A 44 31.25 56.04 -25.57
C HIS A 44 32.38 55.00 -25.62
N CYS A 45 32.12 53.81 -25.07
CA CYS A 45 33.13 52.78 -24.91
C CYS A 45 33.36 51.97 -26.19
N ASN A 46 34.60 51.51 -26.37
CA ASN A 46 35.00 50.60 -27.44
C ASN A 46 34.30 49.24 -27.30
N PHE A 47 34.26 48.47 -28.39
CA PHE A 47 33.70 47.11 -28.40
C PHE A 47 34.33 46.24 -27.31
N GLY A 48 33.49 45.54 -26.53
CA GLY A 48 33.90 44.76 -25.36
C GLY A 48 34.06 45.56 -24.06
N PHE A 49 33.75 46.87 -24.06
CA PHE A 49 33.77 47.73 -22.88
C PHE A 49 32.41 48.42 -22.69
N SER A 50 32.04 48.69 -21.44
CA SER A 50 30.83 49.44 -21.10
C SER A 50 31.13 50.50 -20.03
N ASP A 51 30.37 51.59 -20.03
CA ASP A 51 30.50 52.64 -19.04
C ASP A 51 30.10 52.11 -17.66
N ASN A 52 30.99 52.28 -16.68
CA ASN A 52 30.78 51.95 -15.28
C ASN A 52 31.16 53.16 -14.41
N GLY A 53 30.17 54.03 -14.17
CA GLY A 53 30.36 55.21 -13.33
C GLY A 53 31.28 56.27 -13.94
N GLY A 54 31.26 56.42 -15.26
CA GLY A 54 32.08 57.40 -15.99
C GLY A 54 33.46 56.89 -16.38
N THR A 55 33.68 55.58 -16.46
CA THR A 55 34.89 54.96 -17.01
C THR A 55 34.53 53.71 -17.78
N CYS A 56 35.14 53.50 -18.93
CA CYS A 56 34.94 52.30 -19.73
C CYS A 56 35.71 51.13 -19.11
N LYS A 57 34.99 50.07 -18.74
CA LYS A 57 35.56 48.84 -18.18
C LYS A 57 35.21 47.66 -19.07
N ASN A 58 36.11 46.66 -19.09
CA ASN A 58 35.90 45.42 -19.83
C ASN A 58 34.56 44.78 -19.41
N CYS A 59 33.73 44.48 -20.39
CA CYS A 59 32.37 43.99 -20.26
C CYS A 59 32.14 42.98 -21.41
N ASP A 60 32.64 41.76 -21.22
CA ASP A 60 32.52 40.69 -22.23
C ASP A 60 31.50 39.64 -21.82
N CYS A 61 30.36 39.58 -22.52
CA CYS A 61 29.32 38.56 -22.29
C CYS A 61 29.38 37.40 -23.29
N GLY A 62 30.40 37.35 -24.14
CA GLY A 62 30.48 36.46 -25.30
C GLY A 62 29.74 37.02 -26.54
N SER A 63 29.78 36.28 -27.65
CA SER A 63 29.13 36.63 -28.92
C SER A 63 27.60 36.70 -28.85
N ASP A 64 27.02 36.07 -27.82
CA ASP A 64 25.60 35.79 -27.73
C ASP A 64 24.88 36.68 -26.72
N GLY A 65 25.45 37.84 -26.38
CA GLY A 65 24.76 38.83 -25.56
C GLY A 65 25.42 40.19 -25.52
N GLN A 66 24.64 41.17 -25.07
CA GLN A 66 25.10 42.54 -24.84
C GLN A 66 25.46 42.74 -23.38
N CYS A 67 26.59 43.39 -23.12
CA CYS A 67 27.07 43.65 -21.76
C CYS A 67 26.77 45.07 -21.32
N ILE A 68 26.20 45.23 -20.14
CA ILE A 68 25.98 46.54 -19.50
C ILE A 68 26.41 46.50 -18.03
N PHE A 69 26.79 47.65 -17.46
CA PHE A 69 26.97 47.78 -16.01
C PHE A 69 25.73 48.40 -15.37
N GLY A 70 25.16 47.73 -14.37
CA GLY A 70 24.09 48.27 -13.52
C GLY A 70 24.55 48.30 -12.07
N ASN A 71 24.56 49.48 -11.42
CA ASN A 71 25.05 49.68 -10.05
C ASN A 71 26.48 49.15 -9.82
N GLY A 72 27.35 49.25 -10.84
CA GLY A 72 28.73 48.77 -10.75
C GLY A 72 28.93 47.29 -11.06
N LEU A 73 27.85 46.51 -11.20
CA LEU A 73 27.89 45.08 -11.49
C LEU A 73 27.65 44.82 -12.99
N LYS A 74 28.43 43.89 -13.54
CA LYS A 74 28.27 43.38 -14.91
C LYS A 74 26.92 42.68 -15.04
N LYS A 75 26.16 42.97 -16.09
CA LYS A 75 24.92 42.30 -16.45
C LYS A 75 24.95 41.96 -17.94
N CYS A 76 24.70 40.70 -18.28
CA CYS A 76 24.55 40.28 -19.68
C CYS A 76 23.09 40.21 -20.08
N GLN A 77 22.74 40.92 -21.15
CA GLN A 77 21.49 40.76 -21.87
C GLN A 77 21.72 39.78 -23.01
N CYS A 78 21.44 38.50 -22.76
CA CYS A 78 21.68 37.44 -23.73
C CYS A 78 20.64 37.41 -24.86
N ASN A 79 21.09 36.96 -26.04
CA ASN A 79 20.25 36.74 -27.20
C ASN A 79 19.25 35.60 -26.94
N SER A 80 18.21 35.51 -27.78
CA SER A 80 17.22 34.43 -27.69
C SER A 80 17.91 33.05 -27.79
N GLY A 81 17.56 32.14 -26.88
CA GLY A 81 18.20 30.82 -26.75
C GLY A 81 19.46 30.81 -25.89
N PHE A 82 19.86 31.94 -25.29
CA PHE A 82 20.99 32.04 -24.37
C PHE A 82 20.55 32.65 -23.03
N SER A 83 21.25 32.30 -21.96
CA SER A 83 21.05 32.87 -20.62
C SER A 83 22.39 33.19 -19.97
N ASP A 84 22.40 34.19 -19.09
CA ASP A 84 23.56 34.54 -18.27
C ASP A 84 23.87 33.38 -17.32
N ASP A 85 25.11 32.92 -17.36
CA ASP A 85 25.71 31.99 -16.41
C ASP A 85 27.06 32.58 -15.98
N GLU A 86 27.11 33.04 -14.73
CA GLU A 86 28.28 33.68 -14.11
C GLU A 86 28.85 34.86 -14.95
N GLY A 87 27.97 35.65 -15.57
CA GLY A 87 28.37 36.81 -16.37
C GLY A 87 28.83 36.47 -17.79
N THR A 88 28.44 35.31 -18.33
CA THR A 88 28.65 34.94 -19.74
C THR A 88 27.37 34.36 -20.32
N CYS A 89 27.02 34.69 -21.55
CA CYS A 89 25.84 34.12 -22.20
C CYS A 89 26.16 32.71 -22.70
N LYS A 90 25.47 31.70 -22.14
CA LYS A 90 25.59 30.29 -22.55
C LYS A 90 24.29 29.81 -23.18
N ASN A 91 24.40 28.86 -24.11
CA ASN A 91 23.25 28.25 -24.78
C ASN A 91 22.31 27.64 -23.72
N CYS A 92 21.04 28.02 -23.80
CA CYS A 92 19.99 27.72 -22.84
C CYS A 92 18.68 27.48 -23.61
N ASP A 93 18.58 26.35 -24.30
CA ASP A 93 17.38 26.00 -25.08
C ASP A 93 16.43 25.05 -24.35
N CYS A 94 15.30 25.56 -23.83
CA CYS A 94 14.25 24.75 -23.21
C CYS A 94 13.10 24.40 -24.17
N GLY A 95 13.23 24.70 -25.46
CA GLY A 95 12.15 24.63 -26.44
C GLY A 95 11.16 25.78 -26.32
N TRP A 96 10.09 25.76 -27.13
CA TRP A 96 9.11 26.85 -27.23
C TRP A 96 8.19 27.01 -26.02
N TYR A 97 8.09 25.98 -25.17
CA TYR A 97 7.18 25.94 -24.03
C TYR A 97 7.90 26.05 -22.69
N GLY A 98 9.09 26.66 -22.69
CA GLY A 98 9.93 26.72 -21.51
C GLY A 98 10.82 27.94 -21.49
N LYS A 99 10.91 28.57 -20.32
CA LYS A 99 11.93 29.57 -20.03
C LYS A 99 13.17 28.90 -19.46
N CYS A 100 14.31 29.18 -20.03
CA CYS A 100 15.59 28.63 -19.59
C CYS A 100 16.28 29.58 -18.60
N ILE A 101 16.84 29.01 -17.53
CA ILE A 101 17.70 29.73 -16.58
C ILE A 101 18.89 28.84 -16.19
N PHE A 102 20.01 29.45 -15.79
CA PHE A 102 21.10 28.75 -15.13
C PHE A 102 21.00 28.95 -13.61
N GLU A 103 21.13 27.86 -12.86
CA GLU A 103 21.19 27.86 -11.41
C GLU A 103 22.40 27.01 -11.00
N ASN A 104 23.40 27.63 -10.35
CA ASN A 104 24.67 27.00 -9.98
C ASN A 104 25.38 26.29 -11.15
N GLY A 105 25.48 26.97 -12.31
CA GLY A 105 26.10 26.41 -13.52
C GLY A 105 25.31 25.32 -14.23
N SER A 106 24.11 24.96 -13.72
CA SER A 106 23.25 23.94 -14.31
C SER A 106 22.04 24.56 -15.00
N LYS A 107 21.78 24.13 -16.22
CA LYS A 107 20.57 24.51 -16.98
C LYS A 107 19.32 24.00 -16.27
N LYS A 108 18.31 24.85 -16.14
CA LYS A 108 16.98 24.54 -15.61
C LYS A 108 15.91 25.07 -16.55
N CYS A 109 14.89 24.25 -16.84
CA CYS A 109 13.76 24.64 -17.66
C CYS A 109 12.52 24.91 -16.81
N GLN A 110 12.07 26.16 -16.80
CA GLN A 110 10.76 26.54 -16.26
C GLN A 110 9.71 26.38 -17.37
N CYS A 111 9.04 25.23 -17.38
CA CYS A 111 8.04 24.92 -18.41
C CYS A 111 6.70 25.64 -18.17
N ASP A 112 6.02 25.95 -19.27
CA ASP A 112 4.65 26.46 -19.27
C ASP A 112 3.68 25.45 -18.64
N PRO A 113 2.48 25.90 -18.19
CA PRO A 113 1.44 24.99 -17.74
C PRO A 113 1.17 23.89 -18.77
N TRP A 114 1.00 22.64 -18.32
CA TRP A 114 0.81 21.44 -19.15
C TRP A 114 2.08 20.94 -19.88
N PHE A 115 3.25 21.47 -19.55
CA PHE A 115 4.54 20.99 -20.01
C PHE A 115 5.43 20.62 -18.83
N SER A 116 6.34 19.68 -19.04
CA SER A 116 7.32 19.25 -18.04
C SER A 116 8.66 18.96 -18.70
N GLU A 117 9.75 19.10 -17.94
CA GLU A 117 11.10 18.92 -18.45
C GLU A 117 11.37 17.44 -18.72
N ASP A 118 11.79 17.12 -19.95
CA ASP A 118 12.25 15.79 -20.35
C ASP A 118 13.44 15.92 -21.30
N GLY A 119 14.58 15.38 -20.89
CA GLY A 119 15.83 15.48 -21.65
C GLY A 119 16.32 16.92 -21.87
N GLY A 120 16.08 17.82 -20.91
CA GLY A 120 16.51 19.22 -20.98
C GLY A 120 15.66 20.13 -21.88
N THR A 121 14.45 19.70 -22.25
CA THR A 121 13.47 20.49 -23.00
C THR A 121 12.07 20.32 -22.40
N CYS A 122 11.19 21.31 -22.58
CA CYS A 122 9.81 21.23 -22.11
C CYS A 122 8.93 20.47 -23.11
N LYS A 123 8.40 19.32 -22.69
CA LYS A 123 7.50 18.48 -23.49
C LYS A 123 6.10 18.46 -22.90
N LYS A 124 5.10 18.27 -23.77
CA LYS A 124 3.69 18.22 -23.35
C LYS A 124 3.48 17.12 -22.31
N CYS A 125 2.95 17.50 -21.16
CA CYS A 125 2.75 16.64 -20.00
C CYS A 125 1.40 17.02 -19.36
N ASP A 126 0.35 16.26 -19.70
CA ASP A 126 -1.01 16.56 -19.26
C ASP A 126 -1.61 15.39 -18.47
N CYS A 127 -1.84 15.58 -17.18
CA CYS A 127 -2.50 14.61 -16.30
C CYS A 127 -3.95 15.00 -15.94
N GLY A 128 -4.51 16.00 -16.63
CA GLY A 128 -5.77 16.65 -16.27
C GLY A 128 -5.62 17.59 -15.07
N SER A 129 -6.74 18.23 -14.69
CA SER A 129 -6.78 19.24 -13.62
C SER A 129 -6.54 18.69 -12.20
N ASN A 130 -6.60 17.36 -12.04
CA ASN A 130 -6.47 16.68 -10.75
C ASN A 130 -5.11 16.00 -10.56
N GLY A 131 -4.13 16.29 -11.42
CA GLY A 131 -2.79 15.69 -11.33
C GLY A 131 -1.67 16.67 -11.64
N LYS A 132 -0.52 16.44 -11.00
CA LYS A 132 0.75 17.04 -11.43
C LYS A 132 1.45 16.07 -12.38
N CYS A 133 1.87 16.56 -13.53
CA CYS A 133 2.57 15.77 -14.54
C CYS A 133 4.09 15.94 -14.44
N ILE A 134 4.83 14.84 -14.45
CA ILE A 134 6.29 14.82 -14.52
C ILE A 134 6.77 13.76 -15.52
N PHE A 135 7.98 13.92 -16.05
CA PHE A 135 8.67 12.85 -16.74
C PHE A 135 9.72 12.23 -15.82
N GLU A 136 9.77 10.90 -15.80
CA GLU A 136 10.79 10.13 -15.10
C GLU A 136 11.35 9.10 -16.09
N ASN A 137 12.64 9.23 -16.43
CA ASN A 137 13.32 8.41 -17.45
C ASN A 137 12.59 8.40 -18.81
N GLY A 138 12.08 9.56 -19.25
CA GLY A 138 11.31 9.70 -20.50
C GLY A 138 9.87 9.15 -20.43
N VAL A 139 9.44 8.61 -19.29
CA VAL A 139 8.09 8.10 -19.09
C VAL A 139 7.26 9.15 -18.35
N LYS A 140 6.09 9.48 -18.91
CA LYS A 140 5.11 10.35 -18.27
C LYS A 140 4.57 9.69 -17.00
N LYS A 141 4.57 10.43 -15.89
CA LYS A 141 4.01 10.03 -14.60
C LYS A 141 3.03 11.10 -14.10
N CYS A 142 1.88 10.66 -13.62
CA CYS A 142 0.88 11.52 -13.04
C CYS A 142 0.83 11.35 -11.51
N GLN A 143 1.11 12.43 -10.79
CA GLN A 143 0.91 12.52 -9.35
C GLN A 143 -0.49 13.07 -9.11
N CYS A 144 -1.46 12.18 -8.91
CA CYS A 144 -2.86 12.55 -8.72
C CYS A 144 -3.14 13.08 -7.31
N ARG A 145 -4.11 13.99 -7.21
CA ARG A 145 -4.65 14.47 -5.93
C ARG A 145 -5.39 13.35 -5.19
N SER A 146 -5.59 13.53 -3.88
CA SER A 146 -6.39 12.60 -3.08
C SER A 146 -7.78 12.40 -3.69
N GLY A 147 -8.24 11.15 -3.75
CA GLY A 147 -9.50 10.76 -4.41
C GLY A 147 -9.40 10.62 -5.94
N PHE A 148 -8.19 10.72 -6.52
CA PHE A 148 -7.92 10.48 -7.93
C PHE A 148 -6.77 9.48 -8.10
N SER A 149 -6.78 8.73 -9.20
CA SER A 149 -5.73 7.79 -9.55
C SER A 149 -5.43 7.85 -11.04
N ASP A 150 -4.21 7.46 -11.43
CA ASP A 150 -3.81 7.44 -12.83
C ASP A 150 -4.61 6.37 -13.58
N ASN A 151 -5.31 6.80 -14.63
CA ASN A 151 -5.92 5.93 -15.61
C ASN A 151 -5.44 6.38 -16.99
N LYS A 152 -4.66 5.53 -17.68
CA LYS A 152 -4.11 5.79 -19.02
C LYS A 152 -3.40 7.15 -19.16
N GLY A 153 -2.68 7.58 -18.11
CA GLY A 153 -1.94 8.84 -18.12
C GLY A 153 -2.79 10.08 -17.83
N THR A 154 -3.98 9.93 -17.26
CA THR A 154 -4.80 11.04 -16.74
C THR A 154 -5.32 10.71 -15.36
N CYS A 155 -5.43 11.72 -14.49
CA CYS A 155 -5.95 11.53 -13.14
C CYS A 155 -7.47 11.53 -13.14
N GLU A 156 -8.05 10.34 -13.00
CA GLU A 156 -9.50 10.12 -12.95
C GLU A 156 -9.98 9.89 -11.52
N LYS A 157 -11.24 10.22 -11.25
CA LYS A 157 -11.83 10.11 -9.92
C LYS A 157 -11.80 8.63 -9.48
N CYS A 158 -11.13 8.38 -8.37
CA CYS A 158 -10.90 7.05 -7.82
C CYS A 158 -11.00 7.17 -6.29
N ASP A 159 -12.18 6.88 -5.76
CA ASP A 159 -12.47 7.04 -4.34
C ASP A 159 -12.95 5.72 -3.73
N CYS A 160 -12.16 5.14 -2.84
CA CYS A 160 -12.49 3.92 -2.09
C CYS A 160 -12.85 4.22 -0.63
N GLY A 161 -12.99 5.49 -0.24
CA GLY A 161 -13.07 5.93 1.15
C GLY A 161 -11.70 6.10 1.81
N SER A 162 -11.71 6.42 3.11
CA SER A 162 -10.50 6.58 3.94
C SER A 162 -9.77 5.26 4.23
N ASP A 163 -10.47 4.15 4.09
CA ASP A 163 -10.03 2.83 4.56
C ASP A 163 -9.46 1.95 3.44
N GLY A 164 -9.00 2.57 2.36
CA GLY A 164 -8.33 1.86 1.29
C GLY A 164 -7.69 2.76 0.24
N LYS A 165 -6.85 2.14 -0.59
CA LYS A 165 -6.20 2.77 -1.73
C LYS A 165 -6.95 2.43 -3.02
N CYS A 166 -7.22 3.45 -3.84
CA CYS A 166 -7.89 3.29 -5.11
C CYS A 166 -6.89 3.24 -6.28
N ILE A 167 -7.03 2.23 -7.14
CA ILE A 167 -6.23 2.08 -8.36
C ILE A 167 -7.14 1.73 -9.55
N PHE A 168 -6.69 2.04 -10.76
CA PHE A 168 -7.28 1.51 -11.98
C PHE A 168 -6.43 0.36 -12.52
N GLU A 169 -7.09 -0.72 -12.90
CA GLU A 169 -6.47 -1.84 -13.61
C GLU A 169 -7.38 -2.21 -14.79
N ASN A 170 -6.88 -2.07 -16.02
CA ASN A 170 -7.67 -2.25 -17.25
C ASN A 170 -8.97 -1.40 -17.28
N ASP A 171 -8.86 -0.11 -16.94
CA ASP A 171 -9.99 0.84 -16.78
C ASP A 171 -11.01 0.48 -15.68
N LEU A 172 -10.78 -0.59 -14.92
CA LEU A 172 -11.64 -0.96 -13.82
C LEU A 172 -11.07 -0.41 -12.52
N LYS A 173 -11.90 0.33 -11.80
CA LYS A 173 -11.61 0.78 -10.44
C LYS A 173 -11.48 -0.44 -9.53
N LYS A 174 -10.37 -0.53 -8.81
CA LYS A 174 -10.13 -1.51 -7.75
C LYS A 174 -9.78 -0.80 -6.45
N CYS A 175 -10.34 -1.31 -5.36
CA CYS A 175 -10.05 -0.84 -4.01
C CYS A 175 -9.17 -1.85 -3.27
N GLN A 176 -7.99 -1.42 -2.86
CA GLN A 176 -7.13 -2.15 -1.93
C GLN A 176 -7.44 -1.67 -0.52
N CYS A 177 -8.33 -2.39 0.16
CA CYS A 177 -8.79 -2.00 1.49
C CYS A 177 -7.77 -2.33 2.59
N ASN A 178 -7.77 -1.52 3.64
CA ASN A 178 -6.98 -1.74 4.85
C ASN A 178 -7.47 -2.99 5.59
N SER A 179 -6.65 -3.49 6.53
CA SER A 179 -7.03 -4.62 7.38
C SER A 179 -8.36 -4.35 8.12
N GLY A 180 -9.26 -5.33 8.10
CA GLY A 180 -10.62 -5.19 8.66
C GLY A 180 -11.63 -4.49 7.75
N PHE A 181 -11.27 -4.20 6.51
CA PHE A 181 -12.16 -3.65 5.48
C PHE A 181 -12.11 -4.52 4.22
N SER A 182 -13.21 -4.53 3.47
CA SER A 182 -13.32 -5.25 2.20
C SER A 182 -14.08 -4.40 1.20
N ASP A 183 -13.82 -4.64 -0.09
CA ASP A 183 -14.52 -3.92 -1.17
C ASP A 183 -15.98 -4.34 -1.21
N ASP A 184 -16.87 -3.35 -1.18
CA ASP A 184 -18.29 -3.52 -1.38
C ASP A 184 -18.78 -2.46 -2.39
N TRP A 185 -19.00 -2.90 -3.63
CA TRP A 185 -19.42 -2.04 -4.75
C TRP A 185 -18.46 -0.86 -5.01
N GLY A 186 -17.14 -1.12 -4.92
CA GLY A 186 -16.13 -0.11 -5.19
C GLY A 186 -15.88 0.87 -4.03
N ALA A 187 -16.24 0.51 -2.80
CA ALA A 187 -15.87 1.26 -1.61
C ALA A 187 -15.42 0.30 -0.50
N CYS A 188 -14.41 0.69 0.26
CA CYS A 188 -13.96 -0.10 1.41
C CYS A 188 -14.94 0.06 2.56
N LYS A 189 -15.60 -1.03 2.94
CA LYS A 189 -16.50 -1.08 4.09
C LYS A 189 -15.93 -2.00 5.15
N LYS A 190 -16.22 -1.67 6.41
CA LYS A 190 -15.80 -2.46 7.56
C LYS A 190 -16.31 -3.91 7.40
N CYS A 191 -15.37 -4.84 7.43
CA CYS A 191 -15.61 -6.27 7.22
C CYS A 191 -14.79 -7.02 8.27
N ASP A 192 -15.46 -7.43 9.34
CA ASP A 192 -14.83 -8.09 10.47
C ASP A 192 -15.40 -9.50 10.66
N CYS A 193 -14.52 -10.49 10.64
CA CYS A 193 -14.80 -11.90 10.92
C CYS A 193 -13.97 -12.42 12.11
N GLY A 194 -13.27 -11.55 12.84
CA GLY A 194 -12.27 -11.91 13.84
C GLY A 194 -10.92 -12.32 13.24
N GLU A 195 -9.93 -12.59 14.10
CA GLU A 195 -8.54 -12.89 13.71
C GLU A 195 -8.36 -14.21 12.95
N LYS A 196 -9.39 -15.08 12.98
CA LYS A 196 -9.37 -16.45 12.44
C LYS A 196 -10.32 -16.62 11.26
N GLY A 197 -10.59 -15.52 10.55
CA GLY A 197 -11.46 -15.50 9.40
C GLY A 197 -11.08 -14.45 8.36
N THR A 198 -11.27 -14.79 7.10
CA THR A 198 -11.18 -13.84 5.99
C THR A 198 -12.57 -13.28 5.69
N CYS A 199 -12.68 -11.96 5.62
CA CYS A 199 -13.95 -11.26 5.39
C CYS A 199 -14.08 -10.72 3.96
N THR A 200 -15.20 -11.00 3.31
CA THR A 200 -15.53 -10.47 1.97
C THR A 200 -16.99 -10.08 1.88
N PHE A 201 -17.33 -9.20 0.93
CA PHE A 201 -18.73 -8.94 0.58
C PHE A 201 -19.10 -9.68 -0.71
N ILE A 202 -20.22 -10.40 -0.68
CA ILE A 202 -20.82 -11.03 -1.85
C ILE A 202 -22.23 -10.44 -1.99
N ASN A 203 -22.48 -9.68 -3.07
CA ASN A 203 -23.75 -9.00 -3.31
C ASN A 203 -24.20 -8.10 -2.14
N GLY A 204 -23.28 -7.39 -1.48
CA GLY A 204 -23.59 -6.52 -0.33
C GLY A 204 -23.76 -7.25 1.01
N LEU A 205 -23.66 -8.58 1.03
CA LEU A 205 -23.73 -9.37 2.25
C LEU A 205 -22.33 -9.75 2.73
N LYS A 206 -22.07 -9.56 4.02
CA LYS A 206 -20.83 -9.96 4.66
C LYS A 206 -20.72 -11.48 4.69
N TRP A 207 -19.58 -12.02 4.26
CA TRP A 207 -19.28 -13.43 4.24
C TRP A 207 -17.93 -13.70 4.90
N CYS A 208 -17.89 -14.67 5.82
CA CYS A 208 -16.71 -15.05 6.57
C CYS A 208 -16.21 -16.45 6.18
N ALA A 209 -15.02 -16.54 5.60
CA ALA A 209 -14.29 -17.79 5.50
C ALA A 209 -13.47 -18.00 6.78
N CYS A 210 -13.88 -18.95 7.62
CA CYS A 210 -13.13 -19.26 8.85
C CYS A 210 -11.97 -20.23 8.59
N ASP A 211 -10.88 -20.03 9.33
CA ASP A 211 -9.74 -20.92 9.33
C ASP A 211 -10.13 -22.33 9.81
N LYS A 212 -9.28 -23.32 9.53
CA LYS A 212 -9.48 -24.70 10.01
C LYS A 212 -9.67 -24.71 11.53
N GLY A 213 -10.68 -25.45 12.00
CA GLY A 213 -11.02 -25.53 13.42
C GLY A 213 -11.80 -24.32 13.95
N HIS A 214 -12.26 -23.42 13.08
CA HIS A 214 -13.15 -22.32 13.44
C HIS A 214 -14.46 -22.41 12.64
N THR A 215 -15.53 -21.82 13.17
CA THR A 215 -16.85 -21.77 12.53
C THR A 215 -17.48 -20.42 12.76
N GLU A 216 -18.21 -19.93 11.76
CA GLU A 216 -18.90 -18.64 11.84
C GLU A 216 -20.08 -18.73 12.83
N VAL A 217 -20.08 -17.82 13.81
CA VAL A 217 -21.17 -17.63 14.77
C VAL A 217 -21.42 -16.14 14.89
N ASP A 218 -22.64 -15.70 14.54
CA ASP A 218 -23.05 -14.29 14.54
C ASP A 218 -22.11 -13.39 13.70
N GLY A 219 -21.61 -13.91 12.57
CA GLY A 219 -20.71 -13.18 11.69
C GLY A 219 -19.27 -13.07 12.18
N ILE A 220 -18.85 -13.88 13.16
CA ILE A 220 -17.46 -13.94 13.64
C ILE A 220 -17.00 -15.40 13.69
N CYS A 221 -15.77 -15.66 13.26
CA CYS A 221 -15.16 -16.98 13.34
C CYS A 221 -14.73 -17.28 14.79
N LYS A 222 -15.38 -18.29 15.39
CA LYS A 222 -15.08 -18.77 16.74
C LYS A 222 -14.44 -20.15 16.69
N GLU A 223 -13.55 -20.44 17.63
CA GLU A 223 -12.92 -21.75 17.73
C GLU A 223 -13.96 -22.86 17.92
N CYS A 224 -13.86 -23.91 17.12
CA CYS A 224 -14.74 -25.06 17.09
C CYS A 224 -13.93 -26.33 16.79
N VAL A 225 -13.32 -26.90 17.83
CA VAL A 225 -12.46 -28.09 17.71
C VAL A 225 -13.07 -29.29 18.42
N CYS A 226 -13.40 -30.35 17.70
CA CYS A 226 -13.95 -31.60 18.27
C CYS A 226 -12.97 -32.78 18.24
N GLY A 227 -11.72 -32.58 17.80
CA GLY A 227 -10.76 -33.65 17.55
C GLY A 227 -10.87 -34.25 16.14
N GLU A 228 -10.00 -35.21 15.80
CA GLU A 228 -9.87 -35.76 14.44
C GLU A 228 -11.12 -36.53 13.97
N ASN A 229 -11.90 -37.08 14.91
CA ASN A 229 -13.08 -37.90 14.63
C ASN A 229 -14.39 -37.16 14.97
N GLY A 230 -14.39 -35.83 14.90
CA GLY A 230 -15.55 -35.02 15.25
C GLY A 230 -15.78 -33.86 14.28
N THR A 231 -17.01 -33.70 13.80
CA THR A 231 -17.45 -32.47 13.14
C THR A 231 -17.98 -31.51 14.19
N CYS A 232 -17.46 -30.29 14.20
CA CYS A 232 -17.87 -29.25 15.15
C CYS A 232 -18.92 -28.33 14.53
N SER A 233 -19.92 -27.94 15.33
CA SER A 233 -20.92 -26.93 14.97
C SER A 233 -21.40 -26.19 16.22
N PHE A 234 -22.06 -25.05 16.03
CA PHE A 234 -22.76 -24.36 17.11
C PHE A 234 -24.26 -24.48 16.90
N ILE A 235 -24.98 -24.95 17.93
CA ILE A 235 -26.44 -24.96 17.96
C ILE A 235 -26.89 -24.07 19.12
N ASN A 236 -27.63 -23.00 18.82
CA ASN A 236 -28.05 -21.98 19.80
C ASN A 236 -26.88 -21.39 20.61
N GLY A 237 -25.73 -21.17 19.97
CA GLY A 237 -24.54 -20.62 20.61
C GLY A 237 -23.75 -21.62 21.46
N LEU A 238 -24.22 -22.86 21.61
CA LEU A 238 -23.50 -23.93 22.30
C LEU A 238 -22.73 -24.78 21.30
N LYS A 239 -21.44 -24.99 21.59
CA LYS A 239 -20.58 -25.91 20.83
C LYS A 239 -21.15 -27.33 20.93
N LYS A 240 -21.30 -27.98 19.78
CA LYS A 240 -21.74 -29.37 19.67
C LYS A 240 -20.79 -30.15 18.78
N CYS A 241 -20.38 -31.33 19.26
CA CYS A 241 -19.53 -32.24 18.51
C CYS A 241 -20.34 -33.42 18.00
N ILE A 242 -20.33 -33.63 16.68
CA ILE A 242 -20.86 -34.85 16.06
C ILE A 242 -19.68 -35.78 15.87
N CYS A 243 -19.60 -36.83 16.67
CA CYS A 243 -18.50 -37.79 16.64
C CYS A 243 -18.76 -38.90 15.62
N GLY A 244 -17.69 -39.37 14.97
CA GLY A 244 -17.72 -40.54 14.09
C GLY A 244 -17.98 -41.83 14.85
N ASN A 245 -18.22 -42.92 14.11
CA ASN A 245 -18.44 -44.24 14.70
C ASN A 245 -17.28 -44.67 15.60
N GLY A 246 -17.61 -45.23 16.77
CA GLY A 246 -16.63 -45.60 17.78
C GLY A 246 -16.09 -44.42 18.60
N TYR A 247 -16.64 -43.21 18.45
CA TYR A 247 -16.31 -42.04 19.27
C TYR A 247 -17.58 -41.44 19.88
N ALA A 248 -17.46 -40.88 21.08
CA ALA A 248 -18.53 -40.14 21.75
C ALA A 248 -17.99 -38.83 22.33
N GLU A 249 -18.88 -37.85 22.49
CA GLU A 249 -18.52 -36.56 23.06
C GLU A 249 -18.22 -36.70 24.56
N ALA A 250 -17.05 -36.26 24.97
CA ALA A 250 -16.63 -36.16 26.36
C ALA A 250 -15.96 -34.80 26.60
N ASN A 251 -16.57 -33.96 27.45
CA ASN A 251 -16.10 -32.61 27.75
C ASN A 251 -15.87 -31.74 26.49
N GLY A 252 -16.78 -31.81 25.52
CA GLY A 252 -16.74 -30.98 24.31
C GLY A 252 -15.70 -31.40 23.27
N VAL A 253 -15.19 -32.64 23.33
CA VAL A 253 -14.33 -33.26 22.31
C VAL A 253 -14.74 -34.70 22.07
N CYS A 254 -14.54 -35.22 20.86
CA CYS A 254 -14.79 -36.61 20.53
C CYS A 254 -13.65 -37.49 21.04
N LYS A 255 -13.98 -38.44 21.92
CA LYS A 255 -13.04 -39.43 22.44
C LYS A 255 -13.48 -40.82 22.03
N GLU A 256 -12.50 -41.70 21.86
CA GLU A 256 -12.76 -43.09 21.53
C GLU A 256 -13.68 -43.72 22.58
N CYS A 257 -14.74 -44.34 22.08
CA CYS A 257 -15.87 -44.86 22.82
C CYS A 257 -16.42 -46.04 22.01
N ASP A 258 -15.71 -47.15 22.06
CA ASP A 258 -16.11 -48.37 21.37
C ASP A 258 -16.72 -49.38 22.33
N CYS A 259 -18.00 -49.69 22.19
CA CYS A 259 -18.69 -50.72 22.99
C CYS A 259 -18.81 -52.06 22.27
N GLY A 260 -18.17 -52.23 21.11
CA GLY A 260 -18.35 -53.39 20.25
C GLY A 260 -19.71 -53.39 19.54
N GLU A 261 -19.99 -54.48 18.81
CA GLU A 261 -21.27 -54.64 18.11
C GLU A 261 -22.45 -54.69 19.11
N ASN A 262 -23.57 -54.07 18.73
CA ASN A 262 -24.78 -53.99 19.55
C ASN A 262 -24.66 -53.19 20.87
N GLY A 263 -23.65 -52.31 20.98
CA GLY A 263 -23.50 -51.37 22.10
C GLY A 263 -23.56 -49.90 21.66
N THR A 264 -24.34 -49.08 22.36
CA THR A 264 -24.27 -47.61 22.24
C THR A 264 -23.33 -47.07 23.30
N CYS A 265 -22.29 -46.35 22.90
CA CYS A 265 -21.30 -45.78 23.80
C CYS A 265 -21.61 -44.32 24.16
N SER A 266 -21.42 -43.98 25.44
CA SER A 266 -21.53 -42.59 25.93
C SER A 266 -20.59 -42.36 27.11
N PHE A 267 -20.32 -41.09 27.44
CA PHE A 267 -19.59 -40.74 28.65
C PHE A 267 -20.54 -40.12 29.69
N ILE A 268 -20.55 -40.66 30.91
CA ILE A 268 -21.25 -40.09 32.05
C ILE A 268 -20.22 -39.76 33.12
N ASN A 269 -20.14 -38.48 33.52
CA ASN A 269 -19.12 -37.98 34.47
C ASN A 269 -17.67 -38.33 34.06
N GLY A 270 -17.39 -38.37 32.75
CA GLY A 270 -16.08 -38.70 32.21
C GLY A 270 -15.75 -40.20 32.17
N LEU A 271 -16.63 -41.06 32.65
CA LEU A 271 -16.49 -42.51 32.55
C LEU A 271 -17.23 -43.05 31.34
N LYS A 272 -16.56 -43.91 30.56
CA LYS A 272 -17.15 -44.64 29.45
C LYS A 272 -18.28 -45.52 29.98
N LYS A 273 -19.43 -45.48 29.33
CA LYS A 273 -20.60 -46.29 29.65
C LYS A 273 -21.15 -46.92 28.37
N CYS A 274 -21.36 -48.23 28.40
CA CYS A 274 -21.96 -48.98 27.31
C CYS A 274 -23.42 -49.28 27.62
N ILE A 275 -24.31 -48.97 26.68
CA ILE A 275 -25.69 -49.43 26.71
C ILE A 275 -25.79 -50.56 25.69
N CYS A 276 -25.85 -51.79 26.17
CA CYS A 276 -25.94 -52.97 25.32
C CYS A 276 -27.37 -53.24 24.88
N GLY A 277 -27.51 -53.67 23.62
CA GLY A 277 -28.78 -54.12 23.05
C GLY A 277 -29.30 -55.39 23.72
N ASN A 278 -30.53 -55.77 23.40
CA ASN A 278 -31.16 -56.96 23.96
C ASN A 278 -30.32 -58.22 23.69
N GLY A 279 -30.11 -59.03 24.72
CA GLY A 279 -29.28 -60.23 24.64
C GLY A 279 -27.77 -59.98 24.76
N TYR A 280 -27.34 -58.75 25.06
CA TYR A 280 -25.94 -58.41 25.33
C TYR A 280 -25.80 -57.76 26.71
N ALA A 281 -24.67 -57.98 27.38
CA ALA A 281 -24.34 -57.32 28.64
C ALA A 281 -22.92 -56.74 28.59
N GLU A 282 -22.70 -55.66 29.33
CA GLU A 282 -21.38 -55.03 29.41
C GLU A 282 -20.43 -55.92 30.22
N ALA A 283 -19.29 -56.26 29.64
CA ALA A 283 -18.19 -56.92 30.32
C ALA A 283 -16.85 -56.35 29.83
N ASN A 284 -15.99 -55.95 30.78
CA ASN A 284 -14.71 -55.31 30.49
C ASN A 284 -14.82 -54.09 29.54
N GLY A 285 -15.92 -53.33 29.66
CA GLY A 285 -16.15 -52.10 28.89
C GLY A 285 -16.58 -52.30 27.43
N VAL A 286 -17.05 -53.49 27.05
CA VAL A 286 -17.65 -53.81 25.75
C VAL A 286 -18.90 -54.67 25.93
N CYS A 287 -19.83 -54.63 24.98
CA CYS A 287 -21.03 -55.45 24.98
C CYS A 287 -20.70 -56.84 24.44
N LYS A 288 -20.96 -57.86 25.25
CA LYS A 288 -20.78 -59.27 24.88
C LYS A 288 -22.12 -60.00 24.90
N ASP A 289 -22.22 -61.05 24.09
CA ASP A 289 -23.40 -61.91 24.05
C ASP A 289 -23.72 -62.43 25.45
N CYS A 290 -24.94 -62.15 25.87
CA CYS A 290 -25.53 -62.49 27.16
C CYS A 290 -26.97 -62.97 26.90
N ASP A 291 -27.13 -63.90 25.95
CA ASP A 291 -28.40 -64.58 25.77
C ASP A 291 -28.51 -65.74 26.77
N CYS A 292 -29.55 -65.68 27.61
CA CYS A 292 -29.93 -66.66 28.61
C CYS A 292 -31.19 -67.46 28.21
N GLY A 293 -31.67 -67.27 26.97
CA GLY A 293 -32.83 -67.94 26.41
C GLY A 293 -34.18 -67.38 26.89
N LYS A 294 -35.25 -67.91 26.29
CA LYS A 294 -36.65 -67.40 26.38
C LYS A 294 -37.24 -67.33 27.80
N TYR A 295 -36.68 -68.06 28.76
CA TYR A 295 -37.19 -68.13 30.14
C TYR A 295 -36.36 -67.30 31.13
N SER A 296 -35.54 -66.38 30.61
CA SER A 296 -34.77 -65.41 31.38
C SER A 296 -35.34 -64.00 31.24
N HIS A 297 -35.33 -63.24 32.34
CA HIS A 297 -35.75 -61.85 32.38
C HIS A 297 -34.58 -60.88 32.16
N SER A 298 -33.41 -61.18 32.69
CA SER A 298 -32.19 -60.40 32.45
C SER A 298 -30.94 -61.29 32.50
N CYS A 299 -29.87 -60.80 31.89
CA CYS A 299 -28.56 -61.43 31.86
C CYS A 299 -27.49 -60.42 32.28
N TYR A 300 -26.55 -60.86 33.10
CA TYR A 300 -25.36 -60.11 33.49
C TYR A 300 -24.12 -60.98 33.29
N LEU A 301 -22.95 -60.37 33.16
CA LEU A 301 -21.68 -61.08 33.10
C LEU A 301 -20.92 -60.82 34.40
N ASP A 302 -20.34 -61.86 35.00
CA ASP A 302 -19.44 -61.73 36.15
C ASP A 302 -18.04 -61.24 35.72
N THR A 303 -17.14 -61.04 36.69
CA THR A 303 -15.76 -60.58 36.42
C THR A 303 -14.91 -61.59 35.63
N MET A 304 -15.40 -62.81 35.43
CA MET A 304 -14.77 -63.86 34.62
C MET A 304 -15.52 -64.09 33.29
N ASP A 305 -16.38 -63.16 32.88
CA ASP A 305 -17.26 -63.26 31.69
C ASP A 305 -18.25 -64.44 31.73
N HIS A 306 -18.61 -64.97 32.91
CA HIS A 306 -19.68 -65.97 33.01
C HIS A 306 -21.06 -65.32 32.98
N LYS A 307 -21.95 -65.88 32.16
CA LYS A 307 -23.37 -65.48 32.11
C LYS A 307 -24.04 -65.79 33.46
N LEU A 308 -24.71 -64.80 34.02
CA LEU A 308 -25.58 -64.88 35.18
C LEU A 308 -26.99 -64.53 34.74
N CYS A 309 -27.87 -65.53 34.72
CA CYS A 309 -29.22 -65.39 34.21
C CYS A 309 -30.20 -65.18 35.36
N VAL A 310 -30.97 -64.09 35.33
CA VAL A 310 -32.14 -63.95 36.20
C VAL A 310 -33.31 -64.60 35.48
N CYS A 311 -33.69 -65.79 35.94
CA CYS A 311 -34.75 -66.58 35.33
C CYS A 311 -36.15 -66.15 35.80
N HIS A 312 -37.16 -66.38 34.96
CA HIS A 312 -38.56 -66.29 35.38
C HIS A 312 -38.86 -67.31 36.50
N PHE A 313 -39.87 -67.02 37.32
CA PHE A 313 -40.29 -67.89 38.42
C PHE A 313 -40.52 -69.33 37.93
N GLY A 314 -39.90 -70.31 38.59
CA GLY A 314 -39.97 -71.73 38.22
C GLY A 314 -38.84 -72.24 37.32
N TYR A 315 -37.94 -71.37 36.85
CA TYR A 315 -36.77 -71.74 36.03
C TYR A 315 -35.46 -71.49 36.78
N VAL A 316 -34.45 -72.33 36.58
CA VAL A 316 -33.12 -72.20 37.18
C VAL A 316 -32.04 -72.22 36.10
N GLN A 317 -30.97 -71.46 36.31
CA GLN A 317 -29.81 -71.48 35.44
C GLN A 317 -29.05 -72.80 35.59
N ARG A 318 -28.76 -73.48 34.49
CA ARG A 318 -27.98 -74.74 34.50
C ARG A 318 -26.50 -74.40 34.35
N MET A 319 -25.72 -74.46 35.44
CA MET A 319 -24.26 -74.25 35.38
C MET A 319 -23.58 -75.46 34.72
N ALA A 320 -22.80 -75.22 33.66
CA ALA A 320 -21.94 -76.25 33.08
C ALA A 320 -20.82 -76.57 34.09
N SER A 321 -20.78 -77.81 34.58
CA SER A 321 -19.88 -78.28 35.62
C SER A 321 -18.42 -78.35 35.13
N VAL A 322 -17.50 -77.58 35.73
CA VAL A 322 -16.07 -77.91 35.67
C VAL A 322 -15.82 -79.00 36.71
N MET A 323 -15.87 -80.24 36.24
CA MET A 323 -15.56 -81.43 37.01
C MET A 323 -14.02 -81.57 37.11
N ARG A 324 -13.42 -81.33 38.28
CA ARG A 324 -12.08 -81.85 38.61
C ARG A 324 -12.21 -82.84 39.76
N ILE A 325 -12.19 -84.11 39.39
CA ILE A 325 -12.13 -85.27 40.26
C ILE A 325 -10.71 -85.35 40.83
N THR A 326 -10.58 -85.34 42.15
CA THR A 326 -9.42 -85.90 42.86
C THR A 326 -9.57 -87.43 42.91
N PRO A 327 -8.58 -88.22 42.49
CA PRO A 327 -8.53 -89.63 42.82
C PRO A 327 -7.65 -89.83 44.06
N HIS A 328 -8.15 -90.60 45.03
CA HIS A 328 -7.33 -91.16 46.09
C HIS A 328 -7.60 -92.67 46.20
N LEU A 329 -6.49 -93.42 46.35
CA LEU A 329 -6.31 -94.78 46.89
C LEU A 329 -6.34 -95.98 45.93
N GLN A 330 -5.14 -96.49 45.61
CA GLN A 330 -4.56 -97.67 46.29
C GLN A 330 -3.05 -97.49 46.44
#